data_AF-A0A1G8LDP7-F1
#
_entry.id   AF-A0A1G8LDP7-F1
#
_cell.length_a   1.000
_cell.length_b   1.000
_cell.length_c   1.000
_cell.angle_alpha   90.00
_cell.angle_beta   90.00
_cell.angle_gamma   90.00
#
_symmetry.space_group_name_H-M   'P 1'
#
loop_
_entity.id
_entity.type
_entity.pdbx_description
1 polymer ?
#
loop_
_entity_poly.entity_id
_entity_poly.type
_entity_poly.pdbx_seq_one_letter_code
_entity_poly.pdbx_strand_id
1 'polypeptide(L)'
;MAHNLNFNNRTGKYSFFSVKEKPWHNLGQIIEEHPTSKEAIKFAGLDYQVEKSPLFTKVSGIIENNSGIEIIYSELKVPNYFANIRTDNNTVLGVVGKDYQIVQNREAFSFLDSIVGGGD
;
A
#
# COMPACT_ATOMS: atom_id res chain seq x y z
N MET A 1 8.62 16.82 14.16
CA MET A 1 8.78 15.37 14.41
C MET A 1 8.11 14.63 13.28
N ALA A 2 8.77 13.65 12.66
CA ALA A 2 8.12 12.82 11.65
C ALA A 2 7.21 11.83 12.39
N HIS A 3 5.89 11.94 12.18
CA HIS A 3 4.91 11.07 12.85
C HIS A 3 4.80 9.70 12.17
N ASN A 4 5.54 9.46 11.07
CA ASN A 4 5.58 8.21 10.28
C ASN A 4 4.21 7.61 9.92
N LEU A 5 3.15 8.43 9.94
CA LEU A 5 1.83 8.04 9.49
C LEU A 5 1.78 8.08 7.96
N ASN A 6 1.19 7.05 7.36
CA ASN A 6 0.99 7.02 5.92
C ASN A 6 0.04 8.16 5.50
N PHE A 7 0.56 9.07 4.69
CA PHE A 7 -0.23 10.15 4.08
C PHE A 7 -0.64 9.75 2.67
N ASN A 8 -1.95 9.76 2.41
CA ASN A 8 -2.48 9.52 1.08
C ASN A 8 -2.57 10.84 0.31
N ASN A 9 -1.61 11.04 -0.60
CA ASN A 9 -1.54 12.24 -1.46
C ASN A 9 -2.79 12.47 -2.32
N ARG A 10 -3.56 11.41 -2.63
CA ARG A 10 -4.79 11.55 -3.44
C ARG A 10 -5.96 12.09 -2.64
N THR A 11 -6.08 11.70 -1.37
CA THR A 11 -7.22 12.09 -0.51
C THR A 11 -6.86 13.22 0.46
N GLY A 12 -5.58 13.54 0.62
CA GLY A 12 -5.09 14.51 1.60
C GLY A 12 -5.28 14.05 3.06
N LYS A 13 -5.40 12.74 3.28
CA LYS A 13 -5.71 12.17 4.61
C LYS A 13 -4.56 11.30 5.12
N TYR A 14 -4.35 11.33 6.43
CA TYR A 14 -3.45 10.41 7.12
C TYR A 14 -4.19 9.12 7.50
N SER A 15 -3.49 8.00 7.46
CA SER A 15 -4.03 6.69 7.82
C SER A 15 -4.05 6.50 9.34
N PHE A 16 -4.96 7.22 10.01
CA PHE A 16 -5.13 7.22 11.46
C PHE A 16 -6.52 7.75 11.85
N PHE A 17 -7.09 7.23 12.94
CA PHE A 17 -8.24 7.85 13.60
C PHE A 17 -8.11 7.81 15.13
N SER A 18 -8.81 8.73 15.79
CA SER A 18 -9.03 8.73 17.24
C SER A 18 -10.52 8.89 17.55
N VAL A 19 -10.94 8.48 18.74
CA VAL A 19 -12.34 8.58 19.19
C VAL A 19 -12.44 9.69 20.23
N LYS A 20 -13.34 10.67 20.02
CA LYS A 20 -13.67 11.82 20.91
C LYS A 20 -12.53 12.79 21.24
N GLU A 21 -11.29 12.33 21.21
CA GLU A 21 -10.13 13.10 21.62
C GLU A 21 -9.22 13.40 20.45
N LYS A 22 -8.63 14.60 20.50
CA LYS A 22 -7.66 15.04 19.52
C LYS A 22 -6.30 14.40 19.82
N PRO A 23 -5.67 13.70 18.86
CA PRO A 23 -4.35 13.14 19.08
C PRO A 23 -3.31 14.27 19.16
N TRP A 24 -2.23 14.03 19.90
CA TRP A 24 -1.15 15.00 20.13
C TRP A 24 -0.53 15.57 18.84
N HIS A 25 -0.54 14.80 17.75
CA HIS A 25 -0.01 15.22 16.45
C HIS A 25 -1.05 15.94 15.57
N ASN A 26 -2.33 15.98 15.96
CA ASN A 26 -3.42 16.61 15.19
C ASN A 26 -3.52 16.13 13.73
N LEU A 27 -3.28 14.83 13.49
CA LEU A 27 -3.37 14.20 12.17
C LEU A 27 -4.39 13.06 12.23
N GLY A 28 -4.95 12.70 11.07
CA GLY A 28 -5.99 11.68 10.97
C GLY A 28 -7.38 12.26 11.18
N GLN A 29 -8.34 11.40 11.48
CA GLN A 29 -9.73 11.79 11.73
C GLN A 29 -10.14 11.57 13.17
N ILE A 30 -11.01 12.43 13.69
CA ILE A 30 -11.62 12.26 15.00
C ILE A 30 -13.06 11.81 14.75
N ILE A 31 -13.43 10.67 15.32
CA ILE A 31 -14.80 10.13 15.25
C ILE A 31 -15.46 10.19 16.63
N GLU A 32 -16.78 10.25 16.66
CA GLU A 32 -17.54 10.39 17.92
C GLU A 32 -17.80 9.05 18.60
N GLU A 33 -18.06 8.01 17.82
CA GLU A 33 -18.46 6.70 18.31
C GLU A 33 -17.33 5.67 18.19
N HIS A 34 -17.40 4.63 19.02
CA HIS A 34 -16.46 3.52 18.95
C HIS A 34 -16.87 2.60 17.77
N PRO A 35 -16.03 2.48 16.73
CA PRO A 35 -16.38 1.72 15.54
C PRO A 35 -16.20 0.22 15.79
N THR A 36 -16.92 -0.59 15.04
CA THR A 36 -16.57 -2.01 14.88
C THR A 36 -15.20 -2.13 14.20
N SER A 37 -14.50 -3.27 14.33
CA SER A 37 -13.21 -3.50 13.65
C SER A 37 -13.27 -3.24 12.13
N LYS A 38 -14.39 -3.61 11.49
CA LYS A 38 -14.63 -3.37 10.06
C LYS A 38 -14.76 -1.89 9.71
N GLU A 39 -15.33 -1.08 10.59
CA GLU A 39 -15.43 0.37 10.40
C GLU A 39 -14.11 1.05 10.78
N ALA A 40 -13.41 0.55 11.80
CA ALA A 40 -12.12 1.05 12.26
C ALA A 40 -11.09 1.08 11.13
N ILE A 41 -10.96 -0.01 10.35
CA ILE A 41 -10.01 -0.04 9.22
C ILE A 41 -10.37 0.97 8.11
N LYS A 42 -11.65 1.29 7.93
CA LYS A 42 -12.11 2.30 6.96
C LYS A 42 -11.79 3.71 7.46
N PHE A 43 -12.12 4.01 8.72
CA PHE A 43 -11.74 5.28 9.33
C PHE A 43 -10.21 5.43 9.43
N ALA A 44 -9.47 4.35 9.64
CA ALA A 44 -8.01 4.41 9.62
C ALA A 44 -7.44 4.58 8.20
N GLY A 45 -8.24 4.50 7.13
CA GLY A 45 -7.72 4.53 5.75
C GLY A 45 -6.88 3.30 5.38
N LEU A 46 -7.08 2.19 6.10
CA LEU A 46 -6.35 0.93 5.94
C LEU A 46 -7.13 -0.10 5.11
N ASP A 47 -8.35 0.22 4.71
CA ASP A 47 -9.25 -0.64 3.95
C ASP A 47 -8.94 -0.72 2.44
N TYR A 48 -7.66 -0.63 2.07
CA TYR A 48 -7.18 -0.70 0.69
C TYR A 48 -6.84 -2.12 0.26
N GLN A 49 -6.93 -2.39 -1.04
CA GLN A 49 -6.56 -3.67 -1.64
C GLN A 49 -5.09 -3.63 -2.07
N VAL A 50 -4.36 -4.70 -1.75
CA VAL A 50 -2.99 -4.92 -2.24
C VAL A 50 -2.97 -6.03 -3.27
N GLU A 51 -2.25 -5.82 -4.37
CA GLU A 51 -2.06 -6.80 -5.44
C GLU A 51 -0.58 -7.02 -5.75
N LYS A 52 -0.27 -8.20 -6.28
CA LYS A 52 1.07 -8.60 -6.70
C LYS A 52 1.24 -8.28 -8.19
N SER A 53 2.06 -7.28 -8.51
CA SER A 53 2.34 -6.85 -9.89
C SER A 53 3.71 -7.33 -10.38
N PRO A 54 3.85 -7.82 -11.62
CA PRO A 54 5.16 -8.23 -12.17
C PRO A 54 6.17 -7.08 -12.15
N LEU A 55 7.41 -7.38 -11.77
CA LEU A 55 8.49 -6.39 -11.72
C LEU A 55 9.24 -6.33 -13.06
N PHE A 56 9.53 -5.12 -13.53
CA PHE A 56 10.34 -4.86 -14.73
C PHE A 56 11.51 -3.93 -14.38
N THR A 57 12.65 -4.14 -15.04
CA THR A 57 13.79 -3.23 -15.00
C THR A 57 14.00 -2.59 -16.36
N LYS A 58 14.55 -1.36 -16.35
CA LYS A 58 14.92 -0.65 -17.57
C LYS A 58 16.36 -1.00 -17.93
N VAL A 59 16.57 -1.43 -19.16
CA VAL A 59 17.90 -1.65 -19.72
C VAL A 59 18.10 -0.69 -20.88
N SER A 60 19.22 0.02 -20.88
CA SER A 60 19.69 0.79 -22.02
C SER A 60 20.75 0.00 -22.78
N GLY A 61 20.63 0.01 -24.11
CA GLY A 61 21.63 -0.50 -25.04
C GLY A 61 22.12 0.60 -25.96
N ILE A 62 23.27 0.39 -26.58
CA ILE A 62 23.81 1.26 -27.63
C ILE A 62 23.79 0.47 -28.94
N ILE A 63 23.20 1.04 -29.98
CA ILE A 63 23.31 0.53 -31.35
C ILE A 63 24.06 1.57 -32.17
N GLU A 64 25.03 1.13 -32.97
CA GLU A 64 25.69 1.99 -33.96
C GLU A 64 25.11 1.69 -35.34
N ASN A 65 24.56 2.73 -35.97
CA ASN A 65 23.89 2.68 -37.26
C ASN A 65 24.69 3.56 -38.24
N ASN A 66 24.39 3.49 -39.54
CA ASN A 66 24.97 4.40 -40.55
C ASN A 66 24.70 5.90 -40.29
N SER A 67 23.80 6.23 -39.36
CA SER A 67 23.44 7.58 -38.94
C SER A 67 24.06 8.01 -37.60
N GLY A 68 24.87 7.16 -36.97
CA GLY A 68 25.53 7.42 -35.68
C GLY A 68 25.13 6.46 -34.57
N ILE A 69 25.42 6.84 -33.33
CA ILE A 69 25.16 6.06 -32.11
C ILE A 69 23.76 6.37 -31.56
N GLU A 70 22.93 5.34 -31.41
CA GLU A 70 21.56 5.42 -30.88
C GLU A 70 21.47 4.67 -29.53
N ILE A 71 20.83 5.31 -28.53
CA ILE A 71 20.54 4.67 -27.24
C ILE A 71 19.11 4.13 -27.29
N ILE A 72 18.97 2.81 -27.21
CA ILE A 72 17.68 2.12 -27.10
C ILE A 72 17.37 1.81 -25.64
N TYR A 73 16.10 1.96 -25.28
CA TYR A 73 15.56 1.56 -23.98
C TYR A 73 14.62 0.38 -24.17
N SER A 74 14.79 -0.67 -23.37
CA SER A 74 13.89 -1.82 -23.32
C SER A 74 13.55 -2.16 -21.87
N GLU A 75 12.42 -2.81 -21.68
CA GLU A 75 12.00 -3.32 -20.38
C GLU A 75 12.27 -4.83 -20.31
N LEU A 76 13.02 -5.24 -19.29
CA LEU A 76 13.23 -6.65 -18.98
C LEU A 76 12.40 -7.03 -17.77
N LYS A 77 11.54 -8.04 -17.94
CA LYS A 77 10.81 -8.64 -16.82
C LYS A 77 11.80 -9.30 -15.86
N VAL A 78 11.67 -9.02 -14.57
CA VAL A 78 12.44 -9.69 -13.51
C VAL A 78 11.71 -10.97 -13.11
N PRO A 79 12.22 -12.17 -13.42
CA PRO A 79 11.51 -13.41 -13.16
C PRO A 79 11.42 -13.69 -11.66
N ASN A 80 10.30 -14.25 -11.19
CA ASN A 80 10.03 -14.61 -9.79
C ASN A 80 10.02 -13.46 -8.77
N TYR A 81 10.10 -12.20 -9.22
CA TYR A 81 9.98 -11.02 -8.37
C TYR A 81 8.76 -10.18 -8.78
N PHE A 82 8.11 -9.61 -7.76
CA PHE A 82 6.87 -8.88 -7.91
C PHE A 82 6.85 -7.69 -6.95
N ALA A 83 6.17 -6.62 -7.32
CA ALA A 83 5.88 -5.51 -6.43
C ALA A 83 4.50 -5.71 -5.79
N ASN A 84 4.42 -5.59 -4.47
CA ASN A 84 3.13 -5.38 -3.81
C ASN A 84 2.71 -3.94 -4.03
N ILE A 85 1.55 -3.75 -4.66
CA ILE A 85 1.03 -2.43 -5.00
C ILE A 85 -0.35 -2.24 -4.38
N ARG A 86 -0.63 -1.02 -3.93
CA ARG A 86 -2.00 -0.62 -3.61
C ARG A 86 -2.77 -0.33 -4.89
N THR A 87 -3.92 -0.95 -5.08
CA THR A 87 -4.72 -0.74 -6.30
C THR A 87 -5.41 0.62 -6.34
N ASP A 88 -5.63 1.24 -5.18
CA ASP A 88 -6.31 2.52 -5.06
C ASP A 88 -5.43 3.72 -5.45
N ASN A 89 -4.10 3.58 -5.51
CA ASN A 89 -3.20 4.69 -5.83
C ASN A 89 -1.87 4.29 -6.49
N ASN A 90 -1.70 3.01 -6.84
CA ASN A 90 -0.47 2.44 -7.42
C ASN A 90 0.79 2.66 -6.57
N THR A 91 0.65 2.89 -5.26
CA THR A 91 1.81 2.99 -4.37
C THR A 91 2.45 1.62 -4.24
N VAL A 92 3.75 1.54 -4.54
CA VAL A 92 4.56 0.35 -4.31
C VAL A 92 4.89 0.24 -2.83
N LEU A 93 4.50 -0.87 -2.21
CA LEU A 93 4.75 -1.15 -0.79
C LEU A 93 6.06 -1.90 -0.57
N GLY A 94 6.53 -2.63 -1.59
CA GLY A 94 7.78 -3.38 -1.54
C GLY A 94 7.85 -4.46 -2.61
N VAL A 95 9.03 -5.07 -2.75
CA VAL A 95 9.27 -6.18 -3.67
C VAL A 95 9.27 -7.51 -2.91
N VAL A 96 8.62 -8.52 -3.47
CA VAL A 96 8.45 -9.85 -2.89
C VAL A 96 8.74 -10.95 -3.91
N GLY A 97 9.01 -12.15 -3.41
CA GLY A 97 9.24 -13.34 -4.24
C GLY A 97 7.94 -14.01 -4.71
N LYS A 98 8.11 -15.02 -5.58
CA LYS A 98 7.01 -15.82 -6.14
C LYS A 98 6.07 -16.41 -5.08
N ASP A 99 6.61 -16.94 -3.98
CA ASP A 99 5.85 -17.71 -2.99
C ASP A 99 5.17 -16.82 -1.93
N TYR A 100 5.46 -15.51 -1.93
CA TYR A 100 4.85 -14.57 -0.99
C TYR A 100 3.32 -14.53 -1.16
N GLN A 101 2.58 -14.58 -0.06
CA GLN A 101 1.12 -14.41 -0.08
C GLN A 101 0.74 -13.09 0.57
N ILE A 102 -0.14 -12.35 -0.09
CA ILE A 102 -0.67 -11.11 0.45
C ILE A 102 -1.77 -11.47 1.44
N VAL A 103 -1.67 -10.97 2.68
CA VAL A 103 -2.77 -10.96 3.64
C VAL A 103 -3.39 -9.58 3.59
N GLN A 104 -4.67 -9.48 3.26
CA GLN A 104 -5.35 -8.18 3.23
C GLN A 104 -5.60 -7.69 4.64
N ASN A 105 -5.58 -6.36 4.84
CA ASN A 105 -5.92 -5.78 6.16
C ASN A 105 -7.29 -6.24 6.65
N ARG A 106 -8.29 -6.35 5.75
CA ARG A 106 -9.61 -6.89 6.07
C ARG A 106 -9.55 -8.31 6.63
N GLU A 107 -8.72 -9.17 6.04
CA GLU A 107 -8.57 -10.56 6.46
C GLU A 107 -7.85 -10.65 7.80
N ALA A 108 -6.78 -9.85 8.00
CA ALA A 108 -6.04 -9.79 9.25
C ALA A 108 -6.93 -9.35 10.42
N PHE A 109 -7.75 -8.30 10.22
CA PHE A 109 -8.68 -7.83 11.25
C PHE A 109 -9.81 -8.83 11.50
N SER A 110 -10.39 -9.42 10.46
CA SER A 110 -11.42 -10.46 10.62
C SER A 110 -10.90 -11.68 11.38
N PHE A 111 -9.64 -12.06 11.18
CA PHE A 111 -9.00 -13.12 11.96
C PHE A 111 -8.88 -12.74 13.44
N LEU A 112 -8.44 -11.52 13.75
CA LEU A 112 -8.35 -11.04 15.13
C LEU A 112 -9.72 -11.00 15.82
N ASP A 113 -10.75 -10.53 15.12
CA ASP A 113 -12.14 -10.50 15.62
C ASP A 113 -12.62 -11.90 16.03
N SER A 114 -12.25 -12.93 15.27
CA SER A 114 -12.61 -14.32 15.60
C SER A 114 -11.96 -14.85 16.88
N ILE A 115 -10.82 -14.30 17.27
CA ILE A 115 -10.08 -14.71 18.49
C ILE A 115 -10.63 -13.99 19.72
N VAL A 116 -10.90 -12.69 19.59
CA VAL A 116 -11.32 -11.86 20.74
C VAL A 116 -12.80 -12.00 21.09
N GLY A 117 -13.53 -12.85 20.38
CA GLY A 117 -14.95 -13.08 20.59
C GLY A 117 -15.80 -11.95 20.02
N GLY A 118 -15.49 -11.49 18.80
CA GLY A 118 -16.24 -10.48 18.05
C GLY A 118 -17.67 -10.94 17.73
N GLY A 119 -18.52 -10.94 18.76
CA GLY A 119 -19.96 -10.89 18.64
C GLY A 119 -20.38 -9.45 18.91
N ASP A 120 -21.01 -8.86 17.89
CA ASP A 120 -21.79 -7.61 17.85
C ASP A 120 -21.50 -6.51 18.88
#